data_AF-A0A8C8H0A2-F1
#
_entry.id   AF-A0A8C8H0A2-F1
#
_cell.length_a   1.000
_cell.length_b   1.000
_cell.length_c   1.000
_cell.angle_alpha   90.00
_cell.angle_beta   90.00
_cell.angle_gamma   90.00
#
_symmetry.space_group_name_H-M   'P 1'
#
loop_
_entity.id
_entity.type
_entity.pdbx_description
1 polymer ?
#
loop_
_entity_poly.entity_id
_entity_poly.type
_entity_poly.pdbx_seq_one_letter_code
_entity_poly.pdbx_strand_id
1 'polypeptide(L)'
;FTKQMTLGQLCSALWYSKSRPVVIQPGIKTGSVVMTLAPLQCSVRSLEAANSKLELQIKEFYEMRSPTHKKDLSGFHTTISDILNQIQARSVENSQMILRVLQNQITTSTTEVKTSRSQVTDLKRTFQSLEIELHGLRHLDTRQEVRKVIVVEKIQEIQQVQEVVEEYHPHMQKRVRVIVEEMVDGKVVSTSVDEKVQDMN
;
A
#
# COMPACT_ATOMS: atom_id res chain seq x y z
N PHE A 1 63.30 37.14 8.82
CA PHE A 1 63.31 37.07 10.29
C PHE A 1 64.13 38.22 10.85
N THR A 2 63.47 39.35 11.10
CA THR A 2 64.07 40.53 11.75
C THR A 2 64.15 40.26 13.25
N LYS A 3 65.35 39.95 13.77
CA LYS A 3 65.58 39.85 15.22
C LYS A 3 65.31 41.23 15.83
N GLN A 4 64.25 41.37 16.64
CA GLN A 4 64.07 42.54 17.49
C GLN A 4 65.24 42.61 18.46
N MET A 5 66.04 43.67 18.38
CA MET A 5 67.10 43.94 19.35
C MET A 5 66.47 44.24 20.71
N THR A 6 67.00 43.66 21.79
CA THR A 6 66.52 43.97 23.14
C THR A 6 66.87 45.41 23.51
N LEU A 7 66.11 46.02 24.43
CA LEU A 7 66.35 47.40 24.86
C LEU A 7 67.80 47.62 25.33
N GLY A 8 68.39 46.64 26.02
CA GLY A 8 69.81 46.66 26.39
C GLY A 8 70.78 46.65 25.21
N GLN A 9 70.48 45.92 24.12
CA GLN A 9 71.27 45.94 22.89
C GLN A 9 71.13 47.27 22.14
N LEU A 10 69.93 47.87 22.13
CA LEU A 10 69.70 49.20 21.58
C LEU A 10 70.42 50.28 22.42
N CYS A 11 70.38 50.21 23.74
CA CYS A 11 71.09 51.13 24.63
C CYS A 11 72.61 51.01 24.50
N SER A 12 73.16 49.80 24.36
CA SER A 12 74.59 49.61 24.06
C SER A 12 74.97 50.16 22.69
N ALA A 13 74.16 49.92 21.65
CA ALA A 13 74.42 50.45 20.31
C ALA A 13 74.31 51.99 20.26
N LEU A 14 73.31 52.58 20.94
CA LEU A 14 73.17 54.03 21.08
C LEU A 14 74.32 54.64 21.89
N TRP A 15 74.81 53.96 22.92
CA TRP A 15 75.96 54.42 23.71
C TRP A 15 77.22 54.50 22.85
N TYR A 16 77.54 53.44 22.09
CA TYR A 16 78.69 53.45 21.18
C TYR A 16 78.50 54.42 20.00
N SER A 17 77.28 54.60 19.51
CA SER A 17 76.96 55.52 18.41
C SER A 17 76.98 57.00 18.80
N LYS A 18 76.51 57.35 20.01
CA LYS A 18 76.53 58.73 20.54
C LYS A 18 77.83 59.10 21.25
N SER A 19 78.69 58.14 21.56
CA SER A 19 80.06 58.40 22.02
C SER A 19 80.95 58.85 20.85
N ARG A 20 80.63 59.98 20.20
CA ARG A 20 81.64 60.74 19.45
C ARG A 20 82.67 61.26 20.45
N PRO A 21 83.98 61.20 20.18
CA PRO A 21 84.98 61.81 21.05
C PRO A 21 84.87 63.33 20.93
N VAL A 22 84.02 63.94 21.75
CA VAL A 22 84.03 65.39 21.98
C VAL A 22 85.18 65.65 22.93
N VAL A 23 86.20 66.36 22.44
CA VAL A 23 87.29 66.90 23.25
C VAL A 23 86.67 67.96 24.19
N ILE A 24 86.33 67.54 25.40
CA ILE A 24 85.99 68.44 26.50
C ILE A 24 87.27 68.69 27.30
N GLN A 25 87.44 69.94 27.74
CA GLN A 25 88.55 70.52 28.50
C GLN A 25 89.36 69.57 29.42
N PRO A 26 90.68 69.82 29.58
CA PRO A 26 91.57 68.93 30.32
C PRO A 26 91.24 68.98 31.82
N GLY A 27 90.49 68.00 32.33
CA GLY A 27 90.25 67.92 33.77
C GLY A 27 89.21 66.92 34.25
N ILE A 28 88.23 66.53 33.43
CA ILE A 28 87.18 65.60 33.87
C ILE A 28 87.41 64.24 33.21
N LYS A 29 87.95 63.31 34.00
CA LYS A 29 88.27 61.93 33.61
C LYS A 29 86.99 61.21 33.17
N THR A 30 86.83 61.02 31.85
CA THR A 30 85.82 60.12 31.25
C THR A 30 85.86 58.71 31.89
N GLY A 31 87.04 58.26 32.34
CA GLY A 31 87.20 57.02 33.10
C GLY A 31 86.49 56.99 34.47
N SER A 32 86.31 58.13 35.15
CA SER A 32 85.60 58.19 36.44
C SER A 32 84.11 57.92 36.25
N VAL A 33 83.53 58.50 35.20
CA VAL A 33 82.11 58.33 34.84
C VAL A 33 81.86 56.89 34.38
N VAL A 34 82.75 56.33 33.56
CA VAL A 34 82.67 54.92 33.11
C VAL A 34 82.80 53.94 34.28
N MET A 35 83.69 54.19 35.25
CA MET A 35 83.78 53.35 36.46
C MET A 35 82.54 53.43 37.34
N THR A 36 81.86 54.58 37.42
CA THR A 36 80.60 54.71 38.17
C THR A 36 79.38 54.13 37.44
N LEU A 37 79.38 54.11 36.11
CA LEU A 37 78.28 53.53 35.31
C LEU A 37 78.36 51.99 35.19
N ALA A 38 79.57 51.41 35.24
CA ALA A 38 79.77 49.97 35.17
C ALA A 38 78.95 49.16 36.21
N PRO A 39 78.95 49.48 37.52
CA PRO A 39 78.17 48.74 38.51
C PRO A 39 76.65 48.89 38.30
N LEU A 40 76.18 50.05 37.85
CA LEU A 40 74.76 50.26 37.51
C LEU A 40 74.34 49.37 36.34
N GLN A 41 75.19 49.22 35.33
CA GLN A 41 74.90 48.38 34.17
C GLN A 41 74.93 46.89 34.49
N CYS A 42 75.80 46.45 35.40
CA CYS A 42 75.77 45.10 35.97
C CYS A 42 74.46 44.85 36.74
N SER A 43 74.00 45.82 37.53
CA SER A 43 72.74 45.74 38.26
C SER A 43 71.54 45.63 37.31
N VAL A 44 71.51 46.40 36.23
CA VAL A 44 70.44 46.32 35.21
C VAL A 44 70.42 44.94 34.57
N ARG A 45 71.57 44.38 34.17
CA ARG A 45 71.64 43.03 33.58
C ARG A 45 71.16 41.95 34.56
N SER A 46 71.47 42.08 35.84
CA SER A 46 71.02 41.15 36.87
C SER A 46 69.51 41.23 37.08
N LEU A 47 68.93 42.43 37.10
CA LEU A 47 67.50 42.65 37.21
C LEU A 47 66.75 42.15 35.97
N GLU A 48 67.29 42.36 34.77
CA GLU A 48 66.72 41.82 33.52
C GLU A 48 66.70 40.29 33.53
N ALA A 49 67.78 39.64 33.99
CA ALA A 49 67.84 38.18 34.10
C ALA A 49 66.85 37.64 35.15
N ALA A 50 66.73 38.31 36.29
CA ALA A 50 65.76 37.96 37.32
C ALA A 50 64.32 38.14 36.84
N ASN A 51 64.02 39.23 36.13
CA ASN A 51 62.70 39.49 35.55
C ASN A 51 62.35 38.46 34.48
N SER A 52 63.28 38.11 33.59
CA SER A 52 63.05 37.06 32.59
C SER A 52 62.72 35.71 33.25
N LYS A 53 63.37 35.38 34.36
CA LYS A 53 63.05 34.19 35.16
C LYS A 53 61.67 34.27 35.79
N LEU A 54 61.30 35.41 36.36
CA LEU A 54 59.97 35.64 36.94
C LEU A 54 58.87 35.56 35.87
N GLU A 55 59.08 36.11 34.69
CA GLU A 55 58.15 36.01 33.55
C GLU A 55 57.90 34.57 33.13
N LEU A 56 58.95 33.74 33.06
CA LEU A 56 58.83 32.32 32.79
C LEU A 56 58.06 31.58 33.88
N GLN A 57 58.37 31.85 35.15
CA GLN A 57 57.66 31.24 36.27
C GLN A 57 56.18 31.65 36.33
N ILE A 58 55.86 32.90 35.99
CA ILE A 58 54.48 33.38 35.88
C ILE A 58 53.78 32.64 34.74
N LYS A 59 54.41 32.54 33.57
CA LYS A 59 53.85 31.83 32.42
C LYS A 59 53.59 30.36 32.73
N GLU A 60 54.58 29.65 33.26
CA GLU A 60 54.45 28.26 33.70
C GLU A 60 53.39 28.11 34.79
N PHE A 61 53.33 29.03 35.75
CA PHE A 61 52.31 29.00 36.79
C PHE A 61 50.90 29.15 36.21
N TYR A 62 50.68 30.05 35.25
CA TYR A 62 49.38 30.18 34.59
C TYR A 62 49.07 29.03 33.64
N GLU A 63 50.08 28.45 32.99
CA GLU A 63 49.92 27.25 32.16
C GLU A 63 49.57 26.02 33.02
N MET A 64 50.30 25.80 34.12
CA MET A 64 50.10 24.68 35.05
C MET A 64 48.86 24.84 35.95
N ARG A 65 48.56 26.06 36.39
CA ARG A 65 47.39 26.34 37.23
C ARG A 65 46.12 26.56 36.42
N SER A 66 46.21 26.64 35.08
CA SER A 66 45.02 26.69 34.24
C SER A 66 44.13 25.49 34.62
N PRO A 67 42.93 25.72 35.20
CA PRO A 67 42.01 24.64 35.56
C PRO A 67 41.47 23.90 34.32
N THR A 68 41.86 24.37 33.12
CA THR A 68 41.66 23.74 31.82
C THR A 68 42.89 22.95 31.36
N HIS A 69 43.77 22.52 32.25
CA HIS A 69 44.60 21.33 32.01
C HIS A 69 43.64 20.21 31.60
N LYS A 70 43.64 19.88 30.30
CA LYS A 70 42.75 18.93 29.61
C LYS A 70 42.02 18.00 30.59
N LYS A 71 40.83 18.39 31.06
CA LYS A 71 39.92 17.38 31.60
C LYS A 71 39.64 16.48 30.41
N ASP A 72 40.10 15.24 30.46
CA ASP A 72 39.84 14.27 29.40
C ASP A 72 38.33 13.99 29.36
N LEU A 73 37.63 14.85 28.63
CA LEU A 73 36.19 14.77 28.37
C LEU A 73 35.89 13.69 27.33
N SER A 74 36.91 13.01 26.83
CA SER A 74 36.81 11.93 25.84
C SER A 74 35.81 10.85 26.27
N GLY A 75 35.82 10.44 27.56
CA GLY A 75 34.88 9.43 28.07
C GLY A 75 33.41 9.87 28.07
N PHE A 76 33.14 11.16 28.33
CA PHE A 76 31.78 11.69 28.19
C PHE A 76 31.39 11.78 26.72
N HIS A 77 32.33 12.19 25.86
CA HIS A 77 32.11 12.24 24.42
C HIS A 77 31.79 10.85 23.82
N THR A 78 32.51 9.80 24.23
CA THR A 78 32.19 8.42 23.80
C THR A 78 30.84 7.98 24.31
N THR A 79 30.52 8.21 25.59
CA THR A 79 29.23 7.83 26.16
C THR A 79 28.07 8.56 25.48
N ILE A 80 28.21 9.86 25.19
CA ILE A 80 27.22 10.65 24.46
C ILE A 80 27.04 10.10 23.05
N SER A 81 28.14 9.83 22.34
CA SER A 81 28.13 9.22 21.00
C SER A 81 27.42 7.86 21.00
N ASP A 82 27.72 7.01 21.97
CA ASP A 82 27.12 5.68 22.10
C ASP A 82 25.62 5.76 22.37
N ILE A 83 25.18 6.65 23.26
CA ILE A 83 23.76 6.88 23.53
C ILE A 83 23.04 7.42 22.29
N LEU A 84 23.64 8.36 21.56
CA LEU A 84 23.07 8.87 20.31
C LEU A 84 22.92 7.76 19.26
N ASN A 85 23.94 6.91 19.11
CA ASN A 85 23.88 5.76 18.22
C ASN A 85 22.80 4.76 18.63
N GLN A 86 22.64 4.50 19.93
CA GLN A 86 21.57 3.65 20.45
C GLN A 86 20.17 4.24 20.20
N ILE A 87 19.99 5.55 20.41
CA ILE A 87 18.73 6.24 20.13
C ILE A 87 18.42 6.15 18.63
N GLN A 88 19.42 6.39 17.78
CA GLN A 88 19.25 6.31 16.33
C GLN A 88 18.91 4.88 15.89
N ALA A 89 19.62 3.87 16.40
CA ALA A 89 19.35 2.46 16.11
C ALA A 89 17.92 2.08 16.51
N ARG A 90 17.52 2.37 17.76
CA ARG A 90 16.15 2.11 18.25
C ARG A 90 15.10 2.88 17.45
N SER A 91 15.38 4.13 17.04
CA SER A 91 14.47 4.92 16.22
C SER A 91 14.24 4.30 14.85
N VAL A 92 15.30 3.77 14.22
CA VAL A 92 15.22 3.04 12.95
C VAL A 92 14.46 1.73 13.13
N GLU A 93 14.77 0.95 14.17
CA GLU A 93 14.08 -0.31 14.48
C GLU A 93 12.58 -0.08 14.71
N ASN A 94 12.20 0.94 15.50
CA ASN A 94 10.80 1.28 15.75
C ASN A 94 10.09 1.66 14.44
N SER A 95 10.74 2.47 13.60
CA SER A 95 10.18 2.85 12.29
C SER A 95 10.00 1.64 11.38
N GLN A 96 10.98 0.74 11.33
CA GLN A 96 10.90 -0.50 10.56
C GLN A 96 9.80 -1.44 11.08
N MET A 97 9.64 -1.54 12.40
CA MET A 97 8.58 -2.33 13.02
C MET A 97 7.20 -1.79 12.64
N ILE A 98 6.99 -0.47 12.75
CA ILE A 98 5.73 0.18 12.34
C ILE A 98 5.46 -0.10 10.85
N LEU A 99 6.46 0.06 9.98
CA LEU A 99 6.31 -0.22 8.55
C LEU A 99 5.91 -1.67 8.28
N ARG A 100 6.53 -2.65 8.96
CA ARG A 100 6.18 -4.07 8.82
C ARG A 100 4.74 -4.34 9.27
N VAL A 101 4.31 -3.74 10.38
CA VAL A 101 2.93 -3.88 10.88
C VAL A 101 1.93 -3.33 9.87
N LEU A 102 2.17 -2.12 9.36
CA LEU A 102 1.30 -1.50 8.35
C LEU A 102 1.29 -2.30 7.05
N GLN A 103 2.45 -2.80 6.60
CA GLN A 103 2.54 -3.65 5.42
C GLN A 103 1.76 -4.96 5.59
N ASN A 104 1.83 -5.58 6.77
CA ASN A 104 1.06 -6.78 7.08
C ASN A 104 -0.44 -6.49 7.06
N GLN A 105 -0.88 -5.40 7.71
CA GLN A 105 -2.29 -4.98 7.70
C GLN A 105 -2.80 -4.71 6.28
N ILE A 106 -2.04 -3.97 5.47
CA ILE A 106 -2.38 -3.71 4.05
C ILE A 106 -2.47 -5.02 3.28
N THR A 107 -1.53 -5.95 3.50
CA THR A 107 -1.53 -7.25 2.82
C THR A 107 -2.76 -8.06 3.20
N THR A 108 -3.07 -8.17 4.50
CA THR A 108 -4.28 -8.86 4.99
C THR A 108 -5.54 -8.25 4.40
N SER A 109 -5.75 -6.94 4.54
CA SER A 109 -6.92 -6.27 3.97
C SER A 109 -7.01 -6.45 2.44
N THR A 110 -5.88 -6.40 1.74
CA THR A 110 -5.85 -6.64 0.28
C THR A 110 -6.27 -8.07 -0.05
N THR A 111 -5.81 -9.07 0.71
CA THR A 111 -6.21 -10.46 0.50
C THR A 111 -7.69 -10.69 0.80
N GLU A 112 -8.22 -10.08 1.87
CA GLU A 112 -9.64 -10.16 2.22
C GLU A 112 -10.52 -9.54 1.12
N VAL A 113 -10.16 -8.34 0.65
CA VAL A 113 -10.89 -7.67 -0.45
C VAL A 113 -10.85 -8.50 -1.73
N LYS A 114 -9.70 -9.11 -2.07
CA LYS A 114 -9.59 -10.00 -3.24
C LYS A 114 -10.50 -11.22 -3.11
N THR A 115 -10.50 -11.87 -1.94
CA THR A 115 -11.36 -13.03 -1.67
C THR A 115 -12.83 -12.65 -1.72
N SER A 116 -13.24 -11.57 -1.06
CA SER A 116 -14.61 -11.06 -1.08
C SER A 116 -15.06 -10.73 -2.50
N ARG A 117 -14.19 -10.08 -3.30
CA ARG A 117 -14.47 -9.78 -4.71
C ARG A 117 -14.70 -11.06 -5.51
N SER A 118 -13.88 -12.10 -5.31
CA SER A 118 -14.09 -13.40 -5.97
C SER A 118 -15.44 -14.00 -5.59
N GLN A 119 -15.76 -14.07 -4.30
CA GLN A 119 -17.03 -14.58 -3.80
C GLN A 119 -18.23 -13.83 -4.39
N VAL A 120 -18.17 -12.50 -4.45
CA VAL A 120 -19.22 -11.68 -5.09
C VAL A 120 -19.34 -11.99 -6.58
N THR A 121 -18.22 -12.20 -7.30
CA THR A 121 -18.29 -12.57 -8.71
C THR A 121 -18.88 -13.96 -8.92
N ASP A 122 -18.56 -14.93 -8.07
CA ASP A 122 -19.11 -16.29 -8.14
C ASP A 122 -20.60 -16.28 -7.83
N LEU A 123 -21.01 -15.57 -6.78
CA LEU A 123 -22.42 -15.36 -6.45
C LEU A 123 -23.17 -14.71 -7.62
N LYS A 124 -22.62 -13.68 -8.25
CA LYS A 124 -23.23 -13.05 -9.44
C LYS A 124 -23.40 -14.04 -10.59
N ARG A 125 -22.42 -14.91 -10.85
CA ARG A 125 -22.54 -15.96 -11.88
C ARG A 125 -23.65 -16.96 -11.53
N THR A 126 -23.70 -17.42 -10.29
CA THR A 126 -24.75 -18.36 -9.86
C THR A 126 -26.13 -17.73 -9.94
N PHE A 127 -26.27 -16.46 -9.56
CA PHE A 127 -27.51 -15.72 -9.64
C PHE A 127 -27.99 -15.58 -11.09
N GLN A 128 -27.10 -15.19 -12.02
CA GLN A 128 -27.43 -15.12 -13.44
C GLN A 128 -27.85 -16.49 -14.01
N SER A 129 -27.18 -17.57 -13.60
CA SER A 129 -27.57 -18.93 -13.99
C SER A 129 -28.98 -19.28 -13.52
N LEU A 130 -29.30 -18.95 -12.27
CA LEU A 130 -30.63 -19.18 -11.68
C LEU A 130 -31.71 -18.32 -12.35
N GLU A 131 -31.40 -17.06 -12.70
CA GLU A 131 -32.32 -16.20 -13.44
C GLU A 131 -32.65 -16.78 -14.83
N ILE A 132 -31.65 -17.31 -15.52
CA ILE A 132 -31.84 -17.98 -16.82
C ILE A 132 -32.71 -19.24 -16.65
N GLU A 133 -32.44 -20.06 -15.64
CA GLU A 133 -33.22 -21.27 -15.35
C GLU A 133 -34.69 -20.92 -15.03
N LEU A 134 -34.91 -19.93 -14.18
CA LEU A 134 -36.25 -19.44 -13.83
C LEU A 134 -37.00 -18.93 -15.07
N HIS A 135 -36.33 -18.15 -15.92
CA HIS A 135 -36.90 -17.69 -17.18
C HIS A 135 -37.25 -18.88 -18.09
N GLY A 136 -36.38 -19.89 -18.20
CA GLY A 136 -36.64 -21.12 -18.94
C GLY A 136 -37.86 -21.89 -18.43
N LEU A 137 -38.02 -22.02 -17.11
CA LEU A 137 -39.18 -22.67 -16.50
C LEU A 137 -40.48 -21.92 -16.79
N ARG A 138 -40.46 -20.59 -16.73
CA ARG A 138 -41.63 -19.77 -17.11
C ARG A 138 -42.04 -20.00 -18.57
N HIS A 139 -41.08 -20.07 -19.50
CA HIS A 139 -41.38 -20.39 -20.90
C HIS A 139 -41.91 -21.81 -21.10
N LEU A 140 -41.43 -22.77 -20.32
CA LEU A 140 -41.95 -24.14 -20.37
C LEU A 140 -43.39 -24.20 -19.86
N ASP A 141 -43.68 -23.47 -18.78
CA ASP A 141 -45.00 -23.40 -18.16
C ASP A 141 -46.03 -22.78 -19.13
N THR A 142 -45.72 -21.63 -19.73
CA THR A 142 -46.61 -21.03 -20.75
C THR A 142 -46.85 -21.96 -21.93
N ARG A 143 -45.83 -22.68 -22.40
CA ARG A 143 -45.98 -23.69 -23.46
C ARG A 143 -46.84 -24.88 -23.01
N GLN A 144 -46.80 -25.28 -21.73
CA GLN A 144 -47.69 -26.31 -21.20
C GLN A 144 -49.13 -25.81 -21.13
N GLU A 145 -49.37 -24.59 -20.68
CA GLU A 145 -50.71 -23.99 -20.65
C GLU A 145 -51.33 -23.95 -22.05
N VAL A 146 -50.59 -23.51 -23.07
CA VAL A 146 -51.07 -23.57 -24.47
C VAL A 146 -51.41 -24.99 -24.90
N ARG A 147 -50.57 -25.99 -24.56
CA ARG A 147 -50.85 -27.40 -24.87
C ARG A 147 -52.11 -27.91 -24.18
N LYS A 148 -52.34 -27.54 -22.91
CA LYS A 148 -53.56 -27.92 -22.19
C LYS A 148 -54.80 -27.37 -22.91
N VAL A 149 -54.78 -26.10 -23.31
CA VAL A 149 -55.89 -25.48 -24.08
C VAL A 149 -56.18 -26.25 -25.37
N ILE A 150 -55.15 -26.53 -26.17
CA ILE A 150 -55.32 -27.29 -27.44
C ILE A 150 -55.90 -28.69 -27.18
N VAL A 151 -55.44 -29.37 -26.12
CA VAL A 151 -55.97 -30.69 -25.76
C VAL A 151 -57.44 -30.60 -25.36
N VAL A 152 -57.82 -29.58 -24.59
CA VAL A 152 -59.23 -29.35 -24.20
C VAL A 152 -60.11 -29.09 -25.43
N GLU A 153 -59.66 -28.23 -26.35
CA GLU A 153 -60.37 -27.97 -27.62
C GLU A 153 -60.59 -29.26 -28.41
N LYS A 154 -59.55 -30.08 -28.56
CA LYS A 154 -59.66 -31.38 -29.24
C LYS A 154 -60.60 -32.36 -28.53
N ILE A 155 -60.63 -32.38 -27.20
CA ILE A 155 -61.58 -33.22 -26.45
C ILE A 155 -63.01 -32.77 -26.73
N GLN A 156 -63.25 -31.46 -26.77
CA GLN A 156 -64.56 -30.91 -27.06
C GLN A 156 -65.03 -31.22 -28.49
N GLU A 157 -64.12 -31.16 -29.48
CA GLU A 157 -64.39 -31.61 -30.84
C GLU A 157 -64.78 -33.10 -30.89
N ILE A 158 -64.04 -33.96 -30.19
CA ILE A 158 -64.33 -35.41 -30.12
C ILE A 158 -65.69 -35.66 -29.47
N GLN A 159 -66.03 -34.95 -28.40
CA GLN A 159 -67.34 -35.07 -27.74
C GLN A 159 -68.49 -34.73 -28.68
N GLN A 160 -68.37 -33.65 -29.46
CA GLN A 160 -69.39 -33.28 -30.46
C GLN A 160 -69.55 -34.37 -31.52
N VAL A 161 -68.44 -34.93 -32.03
CA VAL A 161 -68.49 -36.03 -32.99
C VAL A 161 -69.16 -37.26 -32.39
N GLN A 162 -68.89 -37.58 -31.12
CA GLN A 162 -69.48 -38.74 -30.45
C GLN A 162 -70.98 -38.60 -30.23
N GLU A 163 -71.46 -37.39 -29.89
CA GLU A 163 -72.90 -37.09 -29.79
C GLU A 163 -73.60 -37.27 -31.15
N VAL A 164 -73.00 -36.78 -32.24
CA VAL A 164 -73.53 -36.98 -33.60
C VAL A 164 -73.55 -38.47 -33.99
N VAL A 165 -72.56 -39.25 -33.59
CA VAL A 165 -72.52 -40.71 -33.86
C VAL A 165 -73.58 -41.46 -33.05
N GLU A 166 -73.82 -41.08 -31.78
CA GLU A 166 -74.90 -41.64 -30.97
C GLU A 166 -76.28 -41.25 -31.52
N GLU A 167 -76.45 -40.04 -32.06
CA GLU A 167 -77.68 -39.66 -32.78
C GLU A 167 -77.86 -40.47 -34.07
N TYR A 168 -76.76 -40.74 -34.78
CA TYR A 168 -76.73 -41.58 -35.98
C TYR A 168 -76.71 -43.08 -35.64
N HIS A 169 -77.69 -43.54 -34.86
CA HIS A 169 -78.13 -44.93 -34.86
C HIS A 169 -79.22 -45.08 -35.93
N PRO A 170 -78.89 -45.46 -37.19
CA PRO A 170 -79.91 -45.66 -38.20
C PRO A 170 -80.79 -46.85 -37.79
N HIS A 171 -82.09 -46.60 -37.65
CA HIS A 171 -83.08 -47.68 -37.61
C HIS A 171 -83.00 -48.42 -38.96
N MET A 172 -82.28 -49.53 -39.00
CA MET A 172 -82.17 -50.36 -40.20
C MET A 172 -83.43 -51.20 -40.32
N GLN A 173 -84.36 -50.80 -41.20
CA GLN A 173 -85.55 -51.59 -41.50
C GLN A 173 -85.32 -52.49 -42.71
N LYS A 174 -85.42 -53.80 -42.51
CA LYS A 174 -85.40 -54.77 -43.61
C LYS A 174 -86.81 -54.99 -44.13
N ARG A 175 -87.06 -54.68 -45.40
CA ARG A 175 -88.31 -55.01 -46.10
C ARG A 175 -88.14 -56.29 -46.90
N VAL A 176 -88.94 -57.30 -46.58
CA VAL A 176 -88.99 -58.56 -47.33
C VAL A 176 -90.30 -58.57 -48.12
N ARG A 177 -90.19 -58.62 -49.46
CA ARG A 177 -91.33 -58.79 -50.37
C ARG A 177 -91.42 -60.24 -50.78
N VAL A 178 -92.53 -60.90 -50.46
CA VAL A 178 -92.84 -62.25 -50.93
C VAL A 178 -93.93 -62.12 -51.99
N ILE A 179 -93.63 -62.59 -53.20
CA ILE A 179 -94.58 -62.61 -54.31
C ILE A 179 -94.96 -64.07 -54.52
N VAL A 180 -96.24 -64.38 -54.33
CA VAL A 180 -96.80 -65.70 -54.66
C VAL A 180 -97.58 -65.53 -55.95
N GLU A 181 -97.04 -66.12 -57.02
CA GLU A 181 -97.66 -66.17 -58.34
C GLU A 181 -98.26 -67.55 -58.57
N GLU A 182 -99.53 -67.58 -58.96
CA GLU A 182 -100.22 -68.80 -59.33
C GLU A 182 -100.19 -68.96 -60.86
N MET A 183 -99.66 -70.09 -61.31
CA MET A 183 -99.39 -70.38 -62.72
C MET A 183 -100.36 -71.44 -63.24
N VAL A 184 -101.01 -71.17 -64.36
CA VAL A 184 -101.78 -72.18 -65.12
C VAL A 184 -101.37 -72.10 -66.58
N ASP A 185 -100.94 -73.21 -67.16
CA ASP A 185 -100.47 -73.34 -68.55
C ASP A 185 -99.43 -72.30 -68.99
N GLY A 186 -98.47 -71.99 -68.10
CA GLY A 186 -97.39 -71.04 -68.37
C GLY A 186 -97.81 -69.56 -68.34
N LYS A 187 -99.04 -69.26 -67.90
CA LYS A 187 -99.54 -67.89 -67.70
C LYS A 187 -99.84 -67.64 -66.21
N VAL A 188 -99.37 -66.50 -65.71
CA VAL A 188 -99.67 -66.04 -64.34
C VAL A 188 -101.14 -65.62 -64.30
N VAL A 189 -101.93 -66.28 -63.46
CA VAL A 189 -103.38 -66.03 -63.32
C VAL A 189 -103.74 -65.27 -62.04
N SER A 190 -102.87 -65.31 -61.02
CA SER A 190 -102.99 -64.47 -59.84
C SER A 190 -101.60 -64.11 -59.31
N THR A 191 -101.43 -62.87 -58.86
CA THR A 191 -100.20 -62.41 -58.19
C THR A 191 -100.63 -61.81 -56.86
N SER A 192 -100.16 -62.38 -55.75
CA SER A 192 -100.31 -61.80 -54.41
C SER A 192 -98.94 -61.37 -53.89
N VAL A 193 -98.86 -60.14 -53.36
CA VAL A 193 -97.62 -59.56 -52.83
C VAL A 193 -97.85 -59.28 -51.36
N ASP A 194 -97.02 -59.88 -50.50
CA ASP A 194 -96.99 -59.61 -49.06
C ASP A 194 -95.67 -58.95 -48.69
N GLU A 195 -95.73 -57.75 -48.10
CA GLU A 195 -94.55 -56.99 -47.67
C GLU A 195 -94.49 -56.96 -46.15
N LYS A 196 -93.44 -57.56 -45.57
CA LYS A 196 -93.15 -57.47 -44.13
C LYS A 196 -91.95 -56.57 -43.89
N VAL A 197 -92.14 -55.57 -43.03
CA VAL A 197 -91.07 -54.71 -42.52
C VAL A 197 -90.62 -55.26 -41.17
N GLN A 198 -89.33 -55.53 -41.02
CA GLN A 198 -88.71 -55.91 -39.75
C GLN A 198 -87.69 -54.85 -39.35
N ASP A 199 -87.80 -54.34 -38.13
CA ASP A 199 -86.75 -53.53 -37.52
C ASP A 199 -85.56 -54.44 -37.21
N MET A 200 -84.36 -54.06 -37.69
CA MET A 200 -83.13 -54.71 -37.27
C MET A 200 -82.64 -54.03 -35.99
N ASN A 201 -82.65 -54.77 -34.88
CA ASN A 201 -81.91 -54.43 -33.66
C ASN A 201 -80.41 -54.40 -33.90
#